data_AF-A0A915M5T3-F1
#
_entry.id   AF-A0A915M5T3-F1
#
_cell.length_a   1.000
_cell.length_b   1.000
_cell.length_c   1.000
_cell.angle_alpha   90.00
_cell.angle_beta   90.00
_cell.angle_gamma   90.00
#
_symmetry.space_group_name_H-M   'P 1'
#
loop_
_entity.id
_entity.type
_entity.pdbx_description
1 polymer ?
#
loop_
_entity_poly.entity_id
_entity_poly.type
_entity_poly.pdbx_seq_one_letter_code
_entity_poly.pdbx_strand_id
1 'polypeptide(L)'
;MTETKEINIATTPFGNPSDVLLEGNINGVSCVILSRTTKRSQTFYDGLPGHPEGICHIPMYPTFNEKMRQILISSLSKTKLNYQTKGTLVCVEGPRFSTRAESEVFRQWKADLIGMTLCPEVVLAKELGIPYASLAAVTDYDCWKDKIEEEPVKIVYVFKDITSFIRRTNENFNTFHKVSSLDANWTQTSFLAETSEFVANTISNGNLFWNFVEECLDEKYLNLELDNDEKEFNLALKIAENLLPDGQSGISLLRLSLSLRLYSARIQLHRQIANGLLPKLKENECSDDSPFYEIHGIVSCKYSEIDKLLKNAKE
;
A
#
# COMPACT_ATOMS: atom_id res chain seq x y z
N MET A 1 28.64 -6.61 -11.96
CA MET A 1 28.29 -8.01 -12.26
C MET A 1 29.46 -8.63 -13.01
N THR A 2 29.92 -9.80 -12.59
CA THR A 2 30.94 -10.61 -13.27
C THR A 2 30.26 -11.78 -13.98
N GLU A 3 30.88 -12.32 -15.04
CA GLU A 3 30.34 -13.48 -15.79
C GLU A 3 28.96 -13.22 -16.42
N THR A 4 28.74 -12.00 -16.91
CA THR A 4 27.46 -11.59 -17.49
C THR A 4 27.12 -12.38 -18.77
N LYS A 5 25.91 -12.93 -18.82
CA LYS A 5 25.34 -13.65 -19.95
C LYS A 5 23.92 -13.15 -20.24
N GLU A 6 23.65 -12.82 -21.50
CA GLU A 6 22.30 -12.51 -21.97
C GLU A 6 21.50 -13.79 -22.23
N ILE A 7 20.28 -13.84 -21.70
CA ILE A 7 19.34 -14.94 -21.89
C ILE A 7 18.07 -14.38 -22.53
N ASN A 8 17.86 -14.75 -23.78
CA ASN A 8 16.63 -14.49 -24.51
C ASN A 8 15.60 -15.56 -24.19
N ILE A 9 14.57 -15.22 -23.41
CA ILE A 9 13.44 -16.12 -23.13
C ILE A 9 12.25 -15.71 -23.99
N ALA A 10 11.85 -16.60 -24.90
CA ALA A 10 10.78 -16.31 -25.85
C ALA A 10 9.38 -16.24 -25.22
N THR A 11 9.15 -16.92 -24.08
CA THR A 11 7.84 -17.00 -23.41
C THR A 11 8.02 -17.57 -22.00
N THR A 12 7.44 -16.94 -20.98
CA THR A 12 7.32 -17.53 -19.64
C THR A 12 5.87 -17.99 -19.40
N PRO A 13 5.59 -18.84 -18.39
CA PRO A 13 4.22 -19.19 -18.00
C PRO A 13 3.34 -17.99 -17.64
N PHE A 14 3.94 -16.82 -17.40
CA PHE A 14 3.27 -15.56 -17.04
C PHE A 14 3.28 -14.53 -18.17
N GLY A 15 3.73 -14.90 -19.38
CA GLY A 15 3.83 -14.02 -20.56
C GLY A 15 5.26 -13.78 -21.02
N ASN A 16 5.42 -12.99 -22.08
CA ASN A 16 6.74 -12.64 -22.61
C ASN A 16 7.44 -11.66 -21.65
N PRO A 17 8.71 -11.90 -21.30
CA PRO A 17 9.46 -10.92 -20.52
C PRO A 17 9.59 -9.63 -21.34
N SER A 18 9.55 -8.49 -20.65
CA SER A 18 9.60 -7.17 -21.27
C SER A 18 10.93 -6.86 -21.95
N ASP A 19 11.99 -7.60 -21.61
CA ASP A 19 13.34 -7.42 -22.15
C ASP A 19 14.19 -8.69 -21.89
N VAL A 20 15.43 -8.69 -22.40
CA VAL A 20 16.43 -9.74 -22.21
C VAL A 20 16.82 -9.86 -20.73
N LEU A 21 16.97 -11.10 -20.25
CA LEU A 21 17.46 -11.37 -18.91
C LEU A 21 19.00 -11.34 -18.90
N LEU A 22 19.59 -10.61 -17.97
CA LEU A 22 21.03 -10.59 -17.75
C LEU A 22 21.39 -11.46 -16.55
N GLU A 23 21.90 -12.66 -16.79
CA GLU A 23 22.43 -13.54 -15.75
C GLU A 23 23.89 -13.18 -15.43
N GLY A 24 24.29 -13.22 -14.16
CA GLY A 24 25.68 -13.12 -13.75
C GLY A 24 25.84 -13.12 -12.24
N ASN A 25 27.06 -12.85 -11.77
CA ASN A 25 27.40 -12.87 -10.35
C ASN A 25 27.61 -11.45 -9.79
N ILE A 26 27.03 -11.18 -8.62
CA ILE A 26 27.27 -9.97 -7.82
C ILE A 26 27.72 -10.41 -6.42
N ASN A 27 28.96 -10.11 -6.04
CA ASN A 27 29.54 -10.47 -4.74
C ASN A 27 29.39 -11.95 -4.36
N GLY A 28 29.54 -12.85 -5.34
CA GLY A 28 29.40 -14.30 -5.13
C GLY A 28 27.95 -14.82 -5.09
N VAL A 29 26.97 -13.96 -5.30
CA VAL A 29 25.56 -14.33 -5.46
C VAL A 29 25.23 -14.36 -6.95
N SER A 30 24.78 -15.51 -7.44
CA SER A 30 24.24 -15.62 -8.80
C SER A 30 22.90 -14.91 -8.86
N CYS A 31 22.77 -13.98 -9.79
CA CYS A 31 21.60 -13.12 -9.96
C CYS A 31 21.23 -13.01 -11.44
N VAL A 32 19.92 -12.91 -11.69
CA VAL A 32 19.37 -12.59 -13.01
C VAL A 32 18.74 -11.21 -12.90
N ILE A 33 19.28 -10.25 -13.64
CA ILE A 33 18.80 -8.87 -13.72
C ILE A 33 17.88 -8.75 -14.94
N LEU A 34 16.63 -8.40 -14.70
CA LEU A 34 15.73 -7.94 -15.76
C LEU A 34 16.10 -6.51 -16.14
N SER A 35 16.31 -6.26 -17.43
CA SER A 35 16.48 -4.90 -17.93
C SER A 35 15.24 -4.05 -17.60
N ARG A 36 15.48 -2.82 -17.14
CA ARG A 36 14.44 -1.90 -16.65
C ARG A 36 13.88 -1.11 -17.81
N THR A 37 12.93 -1.70 -18.53
CA THR A 37 12.12 -0.95 -19.50
C THR A 37 11.25 0.05 -18.75
N THR A 38 11.33 1.34 -19.09
CA THR A 38 10.40 2.34 -18.57
C THR A 38 9.16 2.39 -19.47
N LYS A 39 7.96 2.11 -18.95
CA LYS A 39 6.74 2.12 -19.77
C LYS A 39 5.96 3.43 -19.70
N ARG A 40 6.21 4.22 -18.67
CA ARG A 40 5.43 5.43 -18.37
C ARG A 40 5.92 6.61 -19.20
N SER A 41 4.99 7.44 -19.66
CA SER A 41 5.32 8.73 -20.28
C SER A 41 5.99 9.63 -19.26
N GLN A 42 7.17 10.15 -19.58
CA GLN A 42 8.02 10.89 -18.61
C GLN A 42 8.21 12.37 -18.95
N THR A 43 7.65 12.84 -20.05
CA THR A 43 7.75 14.24 -20.50
C THR A 43 6.46 14.68 -21.15
N PHE A 44 6.13 15.95 -21.03
CA PHE A 44 5.10 16.60 -21.84
C PHE A 44 5.62 16.97 -23.24
N TYR A 45 6.93 16.95 -23.48
CA TYR A 45 7.56 17.36 -24.74
C TYR A 45 7.96 16.13 -25.57
N ASP A 46 6.98 15.31 -25.91
CA ASP A 46 7.14 14.05 -26.65
C ASP A 46 6.80 14.17 -28.15
N GLY A 47 6.37 15.35 -28.60
CA GLY A 47 6.01 15.63 -29.99
C GLY A 47 4.68 15.04 -30.44
N LEU A 48 3.85 14.54 -29.51
CA LEU A 48 2.51 14.06 -29.84
C LEU A 48 1.52 15.21 -30.14
N PRO A 49 0.49 14.98 -30.99
CA PRO A 49 -0.52 15.99 -31.26
C PRO A 49 -1.22 16.47 -29.98
N GLY A 50 -1.24 17.79 -29.76
CA GLY A 50 -1.85 18.40 -28.57
C GLY A 50 -0.91 18.54 -27.37
N HIS A 51 0.33 18.05 -27.47
CA HIS A 51 1.38 18.29 -26.48
C HIS A 51 2.24 19.52 -26.84
N PRO A 52 2.92 20.16 -25.87
CA PRO A 52 3.83 21.27 -26.14
C PRO A 52 4.88 20.97 -27.21
N GLU A 53 5.09 21.91 -28.13
CA GLU A 53 6.14 21.81 -29.15
C GLU A 53 7.54 22.00 -28.54
N GLY A 54 8.54 21.33 -29.13
CA GLY A 54 9.95 21.47 -28.78
C GLY A 54 10.52 20.30 -27.99
N ILE A 55 11.75 20.47 -27.50
CA ILE A 55 12.47 19.48 -26.69
C ILE A 55 12.80 20.12 -25.34
N CYS A 56 12.40 19.46 -24.25
CA CYS A 56 12.61 19.96 -22.90
C CYS A 56 13.71 19.18 -22.19
N HIS A 57 14.89 19.78 -22.07
CA HIS A 57 16.01 19.24 -21.28
C HIS A 57 16.10 19.98 -19.95
N ILE A 58 15.33 19.54 -18.94
CA ILE A 58 15.40 20.13 -17.60
C ILE A 58 16.51 19.52 -16.75
N PRO A 59 17.33 20.32 -16.05
CA PRO A 59 18.26 19.80 -15.07
C PRO A 59 17.47 19.24 -13.88
N MET A 60 17.64 17.95 -13.58
CA MET A 60 16.94 17.34 -12.45
C MET A 60 17.51 17.73 -11.10
N TYR A 61 18.72 18.29 -11.00
CA TYR A 61 19.24 18.81 -9.74
C TYR A 61 18.90 20.30 -9.53
N PRO A 62 18.42 20.73 -8.35
CA PRO A 62 17.91 19.90 -7.25
C PRO A 62 16.55 19.26 -7.61
N THR A 63 16.34 18.00 -7.25
CA THR A 63 15.15 17.23 -7.65
C THR A 63 13.86 17.76 -7.05
N PHE A 64 13.94 18.23 -5.81
CA PHE A 64 12.80 18.71 -5.04
C PHE A 64 12.96 20.20 -4.74
N ASN A 65 11.83 20.87 -4.54
CA ASN A 65 11.80 22.24 -4.09
C ASN A 65 12.23 22.33 -2.61
N GLU A 66 13.31 23.07 -2.35
CA GLU A 66 13.88 23.15 -1.00
C GLU A 66 12.92 23.81 0.01
N LYS A 67 12.17 24.83 -0.41
CA LYS A 67 11.21 25.50 0.50
C LYS A 67 10.12 24.52 0.95
N MET A 68 9.59 23.72 0.03
CA MET A 68 8.60 22.70 0.38
C MET A 68 9.19 21.59 1.27
N ARG A 69 10.41 21.14 0.99
CA ARG A 69 11.11 20.20 1.87
C ARG A 69 11.24 20.74 3.29
N GLN A 70 11.62 22.02 3.45
CA GLN A 70 11.71 22.65 4.76
C GLN A 70 10.35 22.77 5.47
N ILE A 71 9.28 23.03 4.74
CA ILE A 71 7.92 23.00 5.29
C ILE A 71 7.61 21.60 5.84
N LEU A 72 7.84 20.53 5.06
CA LEU A 72 7.62 19.16 5.52
C LEU A 72 8.49 18.80 6.73
N ILE A 73 9.76 19.17 6.74
CA ILE A 73 10.67 18.92 7.87
C ILE A 73 10.19 19.66 9.13
N SER A 74 9.81 20.94 9.01
CA SER A 74 9.27 21.73 10.13
C SER A 74 7.93 21.21 10.65
N SER A 75 7.19 20.49 9.80
CA SER A 75 5.96 19.78 10.16
C SER A 75 6.28 18.59 11.05
N LEU A 76 7.21 17.76 10.59
CA LEU A 76 7.64 16.54 11.26
C LEU A 76 8.37 16.85 12.57
N SER A 77 9.12 17.95 12.67
CA SER A 77 9.81 18.33 13.91
C SER A 77 8.88 18.63 15.08
N LYS A 78 7.58 18.83 14.82
CA LYS A 78 6.56 19.09 15.84
C LYS A 78 5.78 17.84 16.24
N THR A 79 5.98 16.73 15.53
CA THR A 79 5.42 15.43 15.91
C THR A 79 6.42 14.68 16.79
N LYS A 80 5.95 13.64 17.48
CA LYS A 80 6.82 12.73 18.25
C LYS A 80 7.36 11.57 17.38
N LEU A 81 7.19 11.65 16.07
CA LEU A 81 7.55 10.58 15.15
C LEU A 81 9.05 10.59 14.87
N ASN A 82 9.63 9.42 14.65
CA ASN A 82 10.98 9.31 14.11
C ASN A 82 10.92 9.59 12.60
N TYR A 83 11.81 10.44 12.11
CA TYR A 83 11.87 10.78 10.68
C TYR A 83 13.31 11.02 10.23
N GLN A 84 13.54 10.87 8.93
CA GLN A 84 14.77 11.26 8.24
C GLN A 84 14.49 12.48 7.36
N THR A 85 15.45 13.40 7.28
CA THR A 85 15.28 14.64 6.51
C THR A 85 15.75 14.50 5.06
N LYS A 86 16.48 13.43 4.75
CA LYS A 86 17.06 13.13 3.43
C LYS A 86 16.98 11.63 3.19
N GLY A 87 16.89 11.27 1.91
CA GLY A 87 16.94 9.89 1.46
C GLY A 87 16.96 9.81 -0.06
N THR A 88 17.48 8.71 -0.57
CA THR A 88 17.54 8.37 -2.00
C THR A 88 16.58 7.22 -2.26
N LEU A 89 15.64 7.41 -3.19
CA LEU A 89 14.64 6.41 -3.57
C LEU A 89 14.93 5.82 -4.94
N VAL A 90 14.91 4.50 -5.05
CA VAL A 90 14.91 3.78 -6.33
C VAL A 90 13.46 3.55 -6.77
N CYS A 91 13.07 4.12 -7.90
CA CYS A 91 11.72 3.99 -8.44
C CYS A 91 11.63 2.85 -9.47
N VAL A 92 11.10 1.68 -9.08
CA VAL A 92 10.88 0.53 -9.96
C VAL A 92 9.51 0.61 -10.65
N GLU A 93 9.32 -0.13 -11.74
CA GLU A 93 8.06 -0.07 -12.52
C GLU A 93 6.88 -0.79 -11.83
N GLY A 94 7.13 -1.85 -11.06
CA GLY A 94 6.08 -2.74 -10.56
C GLY A 94 5.42 -3.59 -11.67
N PRO A 95 4.28 -4.25 -11.40
CA PRO A 95 3.57 -4.36 -10.10
C PRO A 95 4.21 -5.40 -9.17
N ARG A 96 5.15 -6.22 -9.64
CA ARG A 96 5.87 -7.16 -8.77
C ARG A 96 6.80 -6.43 -7.82
N PHE A 97 6.98 -6.99 -6.64
CA PHE A 97 8.05 -6.60 -5.73
C PHE A 97 9.43 -7.02 -6.25
N SER A 98 10.46 -6.46 -5.64
CA SER A 98 11.83 -6.87 -5.85
C SER A 98 12.02 -8.33 -5.43
N THR A 99 12.91 -9.00 -6.13
CA THR A 99 13.57 -10.20 -5.61
C THR A 99 14.63 -9.79 -4.58
N ARG A 100 15.04 -10.73 -3.72
CA ARG A 100 16.12 -10.48 -2.74
C ARG A 100 17.41 -10.02 -3.42
N ALA A 101 17.73 -10.57 -4.60
CA ALA A 101 18.88 -10.16 -5.39
C ALA A 101 18.78 -8.69 -5.83
N GLU A 102 17.62 -8.25 -6.33
CA GLU A 102 17.39 -6.84 -6.71
C GLU A 102 17.49 -5.91 -5.50
N SER A 103 16.90 -6.30 -4.36
CA SER A 103 16.98 -5.53 -3.12
C SER A 103 18.43 -5.32 -2.67
N GLU A 104 19.26 -6.37 -2.70
CA GLU A 104 20.68 -6.27 -2.37
C GLU A 104 21.47 -5.40 -3.36
N VAL A 105 21.11 -5.41 -4.64
CA VAL A 105 21.70 -4.49 -5.63
C VAL A 105 21.37 -3.03 -5.29
N PHE A 106 20.12 -2.72 -4.95
CA PHE A 106 19.73 -1.35 -4.59
C PHE A 106 20.43 -0.87 -3.30
N ARG A 107 20.67 -1.77 -2.35
CA ARG A 107 21.46 -1.47 -1.15
C ARG A 107 22.92 -1.17 -1.48
N GLN A 108 23.52 -1.88 -2.44
CA GLN A 108 24.88 -1.58 -2.92
C GLN A 108 24.96 -0.19 -3.57
N TRP A 109 23.88 0.29 -4.19
CA TRP A 109 23.78 1.67 -4.70
C TRP A 109 23.62 2.72 -3.60
N LYS A 110 23.56 2.29 -2.33
CA LYS A 110 23.26 3.14 -1.17
C LYS A 110 21.89 3.85 -1.30
N ALA A 111 20.93 3.18 -1.94
CA ALA A 111 19.55 3.63 -1.91
C ALA A 111 18.99 3.44 -0.50
N ASP A 112 18.30 4.44 0.02
CA ASP A 112 17.65 4.39 1.33
C ASP A 112 16.26 3.75 1.22
N LEU A 113 15.59 3.95 0.09
CA LEU A 113 14.21 3.53 -0.15
C LEU A 113 14.04 2.91 -1.54
N ILE A 114 12.99 2.10 -1.67
CA ILE A 114 12.47 1.63 -2.94
C ILE A 114 10.98 1.98 -3.02
N GLY A 115 10.51 2.36 -4.20
CA GLY A 115 9.10 2.66 -4.43
C GLY A 115 8.74 2.51 -5.90
N MET A 116 7.48 2.78 -6.24
CA MET A 116 6.98 2.60 -7.60
C MET A 116 6.42 3.87 -8.23
N THR A 117 6.24 4.98 -7.53
CA THR A 117 5.41 6.11 -8.02
C THR A 117 6.14 7.43 -8.22
N LEU A 118 7.24 7.67 -7.52
CA LEU A 118 7.94 8.97 -7.51
C LEU A 118 8.34 9.45 -8.92
N CYS A 119 8.74 8.52 -9.78
CA CYS A 119 9.03 8.78 -11.19
C CYS A 119 7.92 8.15 -12.04
N PRO A 120 7.28 8.90 -12.97
CA PRO A 120 7.71 10.18 -13.53
C PRO A 120 7.16 11.44 -12.85
N GLU A 121 6.36 11.33 -11.80
CA GLU A 121 5.64 12.46 -11.18
C GLU A 121 6.55 13.67 -10.87
N VAL A 122 7.71 13.43 -10.26
CA VAL A 122 8.67 14.49 -9.92
C VAL A 122 9.27 15.19 -11.15
N VAL A 123 9.43 14.46 -12.25
CA VAL A 123 9.96 14.99 -13.52
C VAL A 123 8.89 15.88 -14.15
N LEU A 124 7.67 15.38 -14.26
CA LEU A 124 6.53 16.09 -14.85
C LEU A 124 6.19 17.36 -14.07
N ALA A 125 6.17 17.31 -12.73
CA ALA A 125 5.94 18.48 -11.90
C ALA A 125 7.00 19.57 -12.16
N LYS A 126 8.26 19.15 -12.35
CA LYS A 126 9.35 20.07 -12.63
C LYS A 126 9.29 20.68 -14.03
N GLU A 127 8.89 19.90 -15.04
CA GLU A 127 8.63 20.42 -16.39
C GLU A 127 7.53 21.48 -16.41
N LEU A 128 6.50 21.32 -15.57
CA LEU A 128 5.42 22.29 -15.41
C LEU A 128 5.76 23.48 -14.48
N GLY A 129 6.96 23.50 -13.89
CA GLY A 129 7.35 24.53 -12.93
C GLY A 129 6.58 24.48 -11.61
N ILE A 130 5.94 23.35 -11.29
CA ILE A 130 5.18 23.15 -10.05
C ILE A 130 6.19 22.81 -8.94
N PRO A 131 6.23 23.59 -7.84
CA PRO A 131 7.01 23.22 -6.66
C PRO A 131 6.58 21.83 -6.17
N TYR A 132 7.55 20.92 -6.02
CA TYR A 132 7.30 19.53 -5.63
C TYR A 132 8.24 19.07 -4.52
N ALA A 133 7.71 18.37 -3.53
CA ALA A 133 8.48 17.66 -2.50
C ALA A 133 7.76 16.35 -2.16
N SER A 134 8.54 15.31 -1.89
CA SER A 134 8.01 14.00 -1.53
C SER A 134 8.26 13.69 -0.06
N LEU A 135 7.28 13.05 0.57
CA LEU A 135 7.38 12.43 1.88
C LEU A 135 7.08 10.94 1.72
N ALA A 136 8.09 10.11 1.96
CA ALA A 136 7.95 8.66 1.87
C ALA A 136 7.74 8.07 3.27
N ALA A 137 6.74 7.19 3.38
CA ALA A 137 6.54 6.36 4.56
C ALA A 137 7.26 5.02 4.38
N VAL A 138 8.04 4.60 5.37
CA VAL A 138 8.69 3.29 5.37
C VAL A 138 7.70 2.27 5.91
N THR A 139 7.26 1.35 5.06
CA THR A 139 6.27 0.31 5.41
C THR A 139 6.90 -1.02 5.76
N ASP A 140 8.05 -1.33 5.18
CA ASP A 140 8.74 -2.61 5.31
C ASP A 140 10.22 -2.45 4.90
N TYR A 141 10.99 -3.53 5.06
CA TYR A 141 12.40 -3.61 4.70
C TYR A 141 12.60 -4.27 3.32
N ASP A 142 11.64 -4.16 2.40
CA ASP A 142 11.60 -4.92 1.15
C ASP A 142 11.81 -6.42 1.45
N CYS A 143 12.68 -7.11 0.71
CA CYS A 143 12.94 -8.53 0.89
C CYS A 143 14.41 -8.86 1.27
N TRP A 144 15.21 -7.86 1.65
CA TRP A 144 16.60 -8.09 2.09
C TRP A 144 16.70 -8.58 3.53
N LYS A 145 15.71 -8.24 4.36
CA LYS A 145 15.59 -8.68 5.75
C LYS A 145 14.53 -9.75 5.87
N ASP A 146 14.81 -10.82 6.61
CA ASP A 146 13.79 -11.84 6.91
C ASP A 146 12.68 -11.22 7.77
N LYS A 147 11.41 -11.57 7.49
CA LYS A 147 10.24 -10.95 8.13
C LYS A 147 10.37 -10.99 9.65
N ILE A 148 10.61 -9.83 10.26
CA ILE A 148 10.34 -9.63 11.68
C ILE A 148 8.85 -9.31 11.79
N GLU A 149 8.17 -9.90 12.78
CA GLU A 149 6.82 -9.54 13.20
C GLU A 149 6.79 -8.09 13.72
N GLU A 150 6.98 -7.12 12.84
CA GLU A 150 6.76 -5.71 13.15
C GLU A 150 5.35 -5.36 12.66
N GLU A 151 4.53 -4.81 13.57
CA GLU A 151 3.19 -4.35 13.23
C GLU A 151 3.26 -3.32 12.08
N PRO A 152 2.40 -3.42 11.06
CA PRO A 152 2.36 -2.43 10.00
C PRO A 152 2.15 -1.06 10.62
N VAL A 153 3.05 -0.11 10.33
CA VAL A 153 2.89 1.28 10.74
C VAL A 153 1.54 1.74 10.19
N LYS A 154 0.57 2.00 11.09
CA LYS A 154 -0.79 2.43 10.73
C LYS A 154 -0.71 3.82 10.10
N ILE A 155 -0.44 3.86 8.79
CA ILE A 155 -0.09 5.07 8.04
C ILE A 155 -1.19 6.14 8.07
N VAL A 156 -2.44 5.74 8.34
CA VAL A 156 -3.56 6.67 8.60
C VAL A 156 -3.25 7.63 9.76
N TYR A 157 -2.53 7.19 10.80
CA TYR A 157 -2.09 8.07 11.88
C TYR A 157 -0.96 9.02 11.44
N VAL A 158 -0.12 8.59 10.49
CA VAL A 158 0.90 9.45 9.87
C VAL A 158 0.22 10.52 9.02
N PHE A 159 -0.77 10.15 8.19
CA PHE A 159 -1.61 11.10 7.45
C PHE A 159 -2.38 12.03 8.38
N LYS A 160 -2.92 11.53 9.49
CA LYS A 160 -3.58 12.31 10.54
C LYS A 160 -2.68 13.40 11.08
N ASP A 161 -1.45 13.07 11.44
CA ASP A 161 -0.49 14.03 12.00
C ASP A 161 -0.01 15.04 10.95
N ILE A 162 0.25 14.60 9.72
CA ILE A 162 0.71 15.49 8.64
C ILE A 162 -0.40 16.41 8.17
N THR A 163 -1.62 15.90 7.96
CA THR A 163 -2.74 16.69 7.43
C THR A 163 -3.26 17.68 8.48
N SER A 164 -3.33 17.26 9.76
CA SER A 164 -3.65 18.18 10.86
C SER A 164 -2.59 19.26 11.06
N PHE A 165 -1.32 18.95 10.82
CA PHE A 165 -0.27 19.96 10.81
C PHE A 165 -0.39 20.91 9.62
N ILE A 166 -0.51 20.38 8.39
CA ILE A 166 -0.69 21.19 7.17
C ILE A 166 -1.85 22.17 7.38
N ARG A 167 -2.97 21.72 7.99
CA ARG A 167 -4.11 22.56 8.37
C ARG A 167 -3.73 23.69 9.33
N ARG A 168 -2.93 23.41 10.37
CA ARG A 168 -2.45 24.42 11.34
C ARG A 168 -1.47 25.42 10.72
N THR A 169 -0.70 25.03 9.71
CA THR A 169 0.20 25.95 8.98
C THR A 169 -0.47 26.70 7.82
N ASN A 170 -1.59 26.21 7.30
CA ASN A 170 -2.26 26.75 6.11
C ASN A 170 -3.12 28.00 6.35
N GLU A 171 -3.18 28.55 7.56
CA GLU A 171 -3.84 29.86 7.78
C GLU A 171 -3.20 30.99 6.94
N ASN A 172 -2.01 30.78 6.33
CA ASN A 172 -1.29 31.79 5.55
C ASN A 172 -1.04 31.45 4.06
N PHE A 173 -1.45 30.31 3.52
CA PHE A 173 -1.10 29.92 2.14
C PHE A 173 -2.28 29.29 1.37
N ASN A 174 -3.00 30.13 0.62
CA ASN A 174 -4.22 29.79 -0.14
C ASN A 174 -3.99 29.03 -1.48
N THR A 175 -2.77 28.60 -1.82
CA THR A 175 -2.44 28.25 -3.23
C THR A 175 -1.53 27.03 -3.41
N PHE A 176 -1.67 25.98 -2.59
CA PHE A 176 -1.04 24.69 -2.89
C PHE A 176 -2.08 23.66 -3.31
N HIS A 177 -1.97 23.18 -4.56
CA HIS A 177 -2.69 21.99 -5.01
C HIS A 177 -2.16 20.78 -4.23
N LYS A 178 -2.98 20.20 -3.34
CA LYS A 178 -2.69 18.92 -2.67
C LYS A 178 -2.73 17.81 -3.72
N VAL A 179 -1.56 17.38 -4.19
CA VAL A 179 -1.41 16.11 -4.90
C VAL A 179 -0.57 15.23 -4.00
N SER A 180 -1.25 14.50 -3.12
CA SER A 180 -0.65 13.40 -2.37
C SER A 180 -1.20 12.11 -2.96
N SER A 181 -0.40 11.48 -3.82
CA SER A 181 -0.66 10.12 -4.30
C SER A 181 -0.06 9.15 -3.29
N LEU A 182 -0.92 8.35 -2.66
CA LEU A 182 -0.50 7.24 -1.82
C LEU A 182 -0.79 5.95 -2.58
N ASP A 183 0.26 5.27 -2.99
CA ASP A 183 0.18 3.89 -3.46
C ASP A 183 1.07 3.07 -2.54
N ALA A 184 0.45 2.44 -1.55
CA ALA A 184 1.13 1.74 -0.48
C ALA A 184 0.96 0.24 -0.69
N ASN A 185 2.09 -0.46 -0.72
CA ASN A 185 2.15 -1.88 -0.93
C ASN A 185 2.03 -2.60 0.41
N TRP A 186 0.79 -2.74 0.88
CA TRP A 186 0.52 -3.39 2.14
C TRP A 186 0.36 -4.91 1.98
N THR A 187 0.77 -5.67 3.00
CA THR A 187 0.28 -7.06 3.16
C THR A 187 -1.22 -7.08 3.49
N GLN A 188 -1.73 -6.01 4.13
CA GLN A 188 -3.14 -5.68 4.30
C GLN A 188 -3.34 -4.15 4.31
N THR A 189 -4.21 -3.64 3.44
CA THR A 189 -4.69 -2.26 3.49
C THR A 189 -5.31 -1.96 4.85
N SER A 190 -4.95 -0.83 5.46
CA SER A 190 -5.63 -0.43 6.70
C SER A 190 -7.11 -0.24 6.39
N PHE A 191 -7.97 -0.68 7.29
CA PHE A 191 -9.41 -0.73 7.04
C PHE A 191 -10.01 0.65 6.71
N LEU A 192 -9.56 1.69 7.43
CA LEU A 192 -9.92 3.07 7.15
C LEU A 192 -9.49 3.52 5.74
N ALA A 193 -8.35 3.06 5.24
CA ALA A 193 -7.89 3.36 3.88
C ALA A 193 -8.72 2.62 2.82
N GLU A 194 -9.01 1.33 3.01
CA GLU A 194 -9.90 0.56 2.11
C GLU A 194 -11.28 1.21 2.03
N THR A 195 -11.80 1.65 3.18
CA THR A 195 -13.07 2.36 3.27
C THR A 195 -13.03 3.69 2.52
N SER A 196 -11.96 4.48 2.70
CA SER A 196 -11.80 5.77 2.02
C SER A 196 -11.75 5.65 0.49
N GLU A 197 -11.08 4.61 0.00
CA GLU A 197 -10.98 4.32 -1.44
C GLU A 197 -12.33 3.86 -2.00
N PHE A 198 -13.03 2.97 -1.28
CA PHE A 198 -14.36 2.53 -1.67
C PHE A 198 -15.36 3.70 -1.73
N VAL A 199 -15.34 4.58 -0.73
CA VAL A 199 -16.20 5.78 -0.68
C VAL A 199 -15.92 6.70 -1.87
N ALA A 200 -14.65 6.91 -2.22
CA ALA A 200 -14.27 7.71 -3.38
C ALA A 200 -14.75 7.09 -4.71
N ASN A 201 -14.60 5.77 -4.85
CA ASN A 201 -14.96 5.03 -6.05
C ASN A 201 -16.47 4.89 -6.26
N THR A 202 -17.27 4.91 -5.19
CA THR A 202 -18.74 4.74 -5.26
C THR A 202 -19.40 5.80 -6.15
N ILE A 203 -18.85 7.02 -6.22
CA ILE A 203 -19.40 8.15 -7.00
C ILE A 203 -18.36 8.72 -7.98
N SER A 204 -17.18 8.08 -8.13
CA SER A 204 -16.07 8.60 -8.93
C SER A 204 -15.70 10.05 -8.56
N ASN A 205 -15.76 10.37 -7.27
CA ASN A 205 -15.45 11.71 -6.75
C ASN A 205 -14.25 11.63 -5.81
N GLY A 206 -13.08 12.00 -6.32
CA GLY A 206 -11.83 12.00 -5.55
C GLY A 206 -11.83 12.92 -4.33
N ASN A 207 -12.74 13.90 -4.24
CA ASN A 207 -12.85 14.74 -3.04
C ASN A 207 -13.43 13.97 -1.85
N LEU A 208 -14.26 12.95 -2.09
CA LEU A 208 -14.85 12.14 -1.01
C LEU A 208 -13.79 11.31 -0.27
N PHE A 209 -12.70 10.95 -0.94
CA PHE A 209 -11.53 10.34 -0.29
C PHE A 209 -11.02 11.25 0.83
N TRP A 210 -10.72 12.51 0.49
CA TRP A 210 -10.18 13.47 1.45
C TRP A 210 -11.21 13.86 2.51
N ASN A 211 -12.49 13.98 2.16
CA ASN A 211 -13.55 14.24 3.14
C ASN A 211 -13.66 13.10 4.17
N PHE A 212 -13.53 11.84 3.73
CA PHE A 212 -13.52 10.69 4.63
C PHE A 212 -12.30 10.71 5.55
N VAL A 213 -11.12 10.96 4.99
CA VAL A 213 -9.88 11.10 5.77
C VAL A 213 -10.05 12.22 6.79
N GLU A 214 -10.52 13.41 6.37
CA GLU A 214 -10.74 14.57 7.24
C GLU A 214 -11.72 14.29 8.38
N GLU A 215 -12.82 13.62 8.11
CA GLU A 215 -13.79 13.21 9.16
C GLU A 215 -13.17 12.21 10.14
N CYS A 216 -12.29 11.31 9.68
CA CYS A 216 -11.51 10.43 10.56
C CYS A 216 -10.53 11.21 11.47
N LEU A 217 -10.17 12.44 11.10
CA LEU A 217 -9.27 13.31 11.88
C LEU A 217 -10.02 14.25 12.83
N ASP A 218 -11.35 14.22 12.87
CA ASP A 218 -12.14 15.06 13.77
C ASP A 218 -11.85 14.70 15.24
N GLU A 219 -11.77 15.72 16.12
CA GLU A 219 -11.50 15.56 17.55
C GLU A 219 -12.45 14.56 18.24
N LYS A 220 -13.68 14.43 17.73
CA LYS A 220 -14.69 13.46 18.18
C LYS A 220 -14.23 12.02 18.08
N TYR A 221 -13.43 11.69 17.07
CA TYR A 221 -12.94 10.33 16.83
C TYR A 221 -11.45 10.18 17.16
N LEU A 222 -10.75 11.30 17.34
CA LEU A 222 -9.30 11.38 17.57
C LEU A 222 -8.84 10.65 18.85
N ASN A 223 -9.69 10.62 19.87
CA ASN A 223 -9.42 10.09 21.21
C ASN A 223 -10.02 8.69 21.45
N LEU A 224 -10.60 8.06 20.42
CA LEU A 224 -11.10 6.69 20.54
C LEU A 224 -9.93 5.71 20.48
N GLU A 225 -9.76 4.91 21.53
CA GLU A 225 -8.90 3.73 21.49
C GLU A 225 -9.52 2.70 20.53
N LEU A 226 -8.92 2.56 19.35
CA LEU A 226 -9.22 1.53 18.36
C LEU A 226 -8.37 0.29 18.68
N ASP A 227 -8.77 -0.40 19.74
CA ASP A 227 -8.14 -1.60 20.31
C ASP A 227 -8.63 -2.91 19.68
N ASN A 228 -9.69 -2.85 18.85
CA ASN A 228 -10.35 -4.00 18.24
C ASN A 228 -10.83 -3.64 16.81
N ASP A 229 -10.62 -4.56 15.87
CA ASP A 229 -11.10 -4.51 14.48
C ASP A 229 -12.60 -4.18 14.38
N GLU A 230 -13.43 -4.63 15.31
CA GLU A 230 -14.87 -4.33 15.34
C GLU A 230 -15.14 -2.84 15.60
N LYS A 231 -14.36 -2.21 16.48
CA LYS A 231 -14.50 -0.78 16.75
C LYS A 231 -14.04 0.04 15.55
N GLU A 232 -12.96 -0.39 14.88
CA GLU A 232 -12.48 0.21 13.63
C GLU A 232 -13.51 0.05 12.51
N PHE A 233 -14.14 -1.13 12.41
CA PHE A 233 -15.23 -1.44 11.49
C PHE A 233 -16.42 -0.50 11.65
N ASN A 234 -16.95 -0.43 12.87
CA ASN A 234 -18.12 0.39 13.19
C ASN A 234 -17.84 1.89 13.02
N LEU A 235 -16.61 2.34 13.33
CA LEU A 235 -16.22 3.73 13.11
C LEU A 235 -16.23 4.09 11.63
N ALA A 236 -15.62 3.26 10.77
CA ALA A 236 -15.56 3.59 9.35
C ALA A 236 -16.94 3.57 8.70
N LEU A 237 -17.83 2.63 9.08
CA LEU A 237 -19.21 2.63 8.61
C LEU A 237 -19.97 3.89 9.04
N LYS A 238 -19.81 4.31 10.29
CA LYS A 238 -20.46 5.52 10.82
C LYS A 238 -20.00 6.80 10.10
N ILE A 239 -18.72 6.88 9.74
CA ILE A 239 -18.18 7.99 8.97
C ILE A 239 -18.67 7.93 7.52
N ALA A 240 -18.65 6.75 6.90
CA ALA A 240 -19.11 6.55 5.53
C ALA A 240 -20.61 6.82 5.36
N GLU A 241 -21.43 6.48 6.36
CA GLU A 241 -22.88 6.77 6.38
C GLU A 241 -23.17 8.27 6.19
N ASN A 242 -22.38 9.15 6.82
CA ASN A 242 -22.55 10.59 6.71
C ASN A 242 -22.09 11.17 5.36
N LEU A 243 -21.18 10.48 4.67
CA LEU A 243 -20.54 10.97 3.45
C LEU A 243 -21.18 10.40 2.18
N LEU A 244 -21.85 9.25 2.27
CA LEU A 244 -22.53 8.64 1.13
C LEU A 244 -23.88 9.34 0.88
N PRO A 245 -24.18 9.76 -0.37
CA PRO A 245 -25.39 10.50 -0.74
C PRO A 245 -26.67 9.67 -0.53
N ASP A 246 -26.53 8.36 -0.55
CA ASP A 246 -27.61 7.38 -0.36
C ASP A 246 -27.80 6.97 1.10
N GLY A 247 -27.29 7.74 2.07
CA GLY A 247 -27.33 7.42 3.51
C GLY A 247 -28.72 7.04 4.05
N GLN A 248 -29.80 7.34 3.34
CA GLN A 248 -31.17 6.91 3.65
C GLN A 248 -31.65 5.64 2.93
N SER A 249 -31.07 5.28 1.77
CA SER A 249 -31.44 4.06 1.01
C SER A 249 -30.62 2.84 1.43
N GLY A 250 -29.49 3.03 2.12
CA GLY A 250 -28.66 1.99 2.72
C GLY A 250 -27.89 1.11 1.73
N ILE A 251 -28.11 1.22 0.42
CA ILE A 251 -27.51 0.33 -0.59
C ILE A 251 -25.99 0.53 -0.70
N SER A 252 -25.53 1.78 -0.73
CA SER A 252 -24.11 2.10 -0.83
C SER A 252 -23.34 1.73 0.45
N LEU A 253 -23.97 1.92 1.61
CA LEU A 253 -23.44 1.48 2.91
C LEU A 253 -23.43 -0.05 3.04
N LEU A 254 -24.45 -0.74 2.52
CA LEU A 254 -24.53 -2.20 2.48
C LEU A 254 -23.47 -2.79 1.54
N ARG A 255 -23.25 -2.19 0.37
CA ARG A 255 -22.17 -2.61 -0.54
C ARG A 255 -20.80 -2.43 0.11
N LEU A 256 -20.57 -1.31 0.79
CA LEU A 256 -19.35 -1.08 1.55
C LEU A 256 -19.16 -2.15 2.65
N SER A 257 -20.17 -2.37 3.49
CA SER A 257 -20.08 -3.35 4.59
C SER A 257 -19.87 -4.79 4.13
N LEU A 258 -20.38 -5.15 2.96
CA LEU A 258 -20.14 -6.46 2.32
C LEU A 258 -18.77 -6.57 1.65
N SER A 259 -18.20 -5.45 1.19
CA SER A 259 -16.92 -5.44 0.47
C SER A 259 -15.72 -5.53 1.42
N LEU A 260 -15.85 -5.01 2.64
CA LEU A 260 -14.76 -4.97 3.61
C LEU A 260 -14.47 -6.35 4.25
N ARG A 261 -13.19 -6.70 4.40
CA ARG A 261 -12.74 -8.08 4.70
C ARG A 261 -12.39 -8.38 6.16
N LEU A 262 -12.72 -7.52 7.12
CA LEU A 262 -12.38 -7.74 8.54
C LEU A 262 -13.58 -8.13 9.42
N TYR A 263 -14.77 -7.59 9.12
CA TYR A 263 -16.00 -7.84 9.90
C TYR A 263 -17.27 -7.87 9.02
N SER A 264 -17.15 -8.35 7.78
CA SER A 264 -18.34 -8.56 6.95
C SER A 264 -19.26 -9.61 7.58
N ALA A 265 -20.54 -9.59 7.18
CA ALA A 265 -21.50 -10.63 7.54
C ALA A 265 -20.97 -12.04 7.24
N ARG A 266 -20.10 -12.19 6.22
CA ARG A 266 -19.39 -13.43 5.92
C ARG A 266 -18.46 -13.85 7.06
N ILE A 267 -17.64 -12.95 7.59
CA ILE A 267 -16.71 -13.28 8.69
C ILE A 267 -17.48 -13.53 9.97
N GLN A 268 -18.52 -12.75 10.25
CA GLN A 268 -19.39 -12.99 11.39
C GLN A 268 -20.09 -14.36 11.28
N LEU A 269 -20.55 -14.75 10.09
CA LEU A 269 -21.08 -16.09 9.84
C LEU A 269 -20.03 -17.17 10.10
N HIS A 270 -18.81 -17.02 9.59
CA HIS A 270 -17.73 -18.00 9.83
C HIS A 270 -17.33 -18.06 11.31
N ARG A 271 -17.32 -16.93 12.02
CA ARG A 271 -17.12 -16.87 13.48
C ARG A 271 -18.25 -17.54 14.25
N GLN A 272 -19.50 -17.36 13.84
CA GLN A 272 -20.64 -18.05 14.45
C GLN A 272 -20.58 -19.55 14.23
N ILE A 273 -20.21 -19.99 13.01
CA ILE A 273 -19.95 -21.41 12.70
C ILE A 273 -18.83 -21.94 13.59
N ALA A 274 -17.69 -21.23 13.66
CA ALA A 274 -16.56 -21.60 14.51
C ALA A 274 -16.95 -21.70 16.00
N ASN A 275 -17.72 -20.73 16.50
CA ASN A 275 -18.22 -20.74 17.88
C ASN A 275 -19.16 -21.90 18.15
N GLY A 276 -19.98 -22.31 17.18
CA GLY A 276 -20.80 -23.51 17.26
C GLY A 276 -19.98 -24.82 17.29
N LEU A 277 -18.76 -24.79 16.78
CA LEU A 277 -17.84 -25.95 16.73
C LEU A 277 -16.85 -26.01 17.92
N LEU A 278 -16.75 -24.94 18.74
CA LEU A 278 -15.92 -24.89 19.94
C LEU A 278 -16.06 -26.13 20.87
N PRO A 279 -17.28 -26.66 21.15
CA PRO A 279 -17.40 -27.86 21.97
C PRO A 279 -16.70 -29.08 21.35
N LYS A 280 -16.85 -29.26 20.02
CA LYS A 280 -16.21 -30.36 19.28
C LYS A 280 -14.69 -30.19 19.18
N LEU A 281 -14.19 -28.95 19.18
CA LEU A 281 -12.75 -28.67 19.18
C LEU A 281 -12.11 -29.05 20.51
N LYS A 282 -12.79 -28.78 21.63
CA LYS A 282 -12.33 -29.18 22.97
C LYS A 282 -12.33 -30.69 23.15
N GLU A 283 -13.32 -31.39 22.59
CA GLU A 283 -13.37 -32.86 22.56
C GLU A 283 -12.19 -33.48 21.79
N ASN A 284 -11.63 -32.76 20.81
CA ASN A 284 -10.51 -33.22 19.98
C ASN A 284 -9.14 -32.66 20.42
N GLU A 285 -9.04 -32.13 21.65
CA GLU A 285 -7.82 -31.58 22.24
C GLU A 285 -7.16 -30.46 21.42
N CYS A 286 -7.96 -29.74 20.62
CA CYS A 286 -7.48 -28.59 19.87
C CYS A 286 -7.40 -27.36 20.79
N SER A 287 -6.34 -26.56 20.66
CA SER A 287 -6.27 -25.28 21.39
C SER A 287 -7.26 -24.28 20.79
N ASP A 288 -7.73 -23.33 21.60
CA ASP A 288 -8.71 -22.32 21.18
C ASP A 288 -8.17 -21.43 20.01
N ASP A 289 -6.85 -21.32 19.87
CA ASP A 289 -6.17 -20.55 18.80
C ASP A 289 -5.66 -21.43 17.64
N SER A 290 -5.89 -22.74 17.68
CA SER A 290 -5.41 -23.64 16.63
C SER A 290 -6.27 -23.54 15.37
N PRO A 291 -5.68 -23.41 14.17
CA PRO A 291 -6.42 -23.57 12.93
C PRO A 291 -7.06 -24.97 12.89
N PHE A 292 -8.34 -25.02 12.52
CA PHE A 292 -9.12 -26.25 12.49
C PHE A 292 -9.87 -26.37 11.16
N TYR A 293 -10.36 -27.57 10.88
CA TYR A 293 -11.18 -27.86 9.73
C TYR A 293 -12.34 -28.80 10.10
N GLU A 294 -13.41 -28.76 9.31
CA GLU A 294 -14.50 -29.74 9.37
C GLU A 294 -14.63 -30.41 7.99
N ILE A 295 -14.40 -31.71 7.92
CA ILE A 295 -14.54 -32.52 6.70
C ILE A 295 -15.51 -33.66 7.02
N HIS A 296 -16.66 -33.72 6.32
CA HIS A 296 -17.71 -34.72 6.53
C HIS A 296 -18.23 -34.81 7.98
N GLY A 297 -18.34 -33.67 8.68
CA GLY A 297 -18.80 -33.62 10.07
C GLY A 297 -17.75 -34.01 11.13
N ILE A 298 -16.54 -34.37 10.69
CA ILE A 298 -15.38 -34.62 11.55
C ILE A 298 -14.60 -33.31 11.67
N VAL A 299 -14.45 -32.84 12.90
CA VAL A 299 -13.69 -31.62 13.25
C VAL A 299 -12.33 -32.03 13.78
N SER A 300 -11.24 -31.48 13.23
CA SER A 300 -9.87 -31.75 13.71
C SER A 300 -8.96 -30.55 13.43
N CYS A 301 -7.85 -30.45 14.17
CA CYS A 301 -6.78 -29.47 13.99
C CYS A 301 -5.44 -30.11 13.58
N LYS A 302 -5.43 -31.43 13.31
CA LYS A 302 -4.21 -32.18 12.95
C LYS A 302 -4.06 -32.24 11.43
N TYR A 303 -3.12 -31.46 10.89
CA TYR A 303 -2.84 -31.42 9.45
C TYR A 303 -2.56 -32.79 8.82
N SER A 304 -1.98 -33.73 9.57
CA SER A 304 -1.67 -35.09 9.11
C SER A 304 -2.90 -35.94 8.74
N GLU A 305 -4.09 -35.54 9.16
CA GLU A 305 -5.34 -36.28 8.96
C GLU A 305 -6.13 -35.79 7.74
N ILE A 306 -5.85 -34.58 7.24
CA ILE A 306 -6.57 -33.94 6.12
C ILE A 306 -6.51 -34.80 4.86
N ASP A 307 -5.31 -35.24 4.45
CA ASP A 307 -5.13 -36.03 3.23
C ASP A 307 -5.88 -37.38 3.27
N LYS A 308 -6.04 -37.96 4.46
CA LYS A 308 -6.77 -39.23 4.64
C LYS A 308 -8.28 -39.01 4.54
N LEU A 309 -8.77 -37.91 5.11
CA LEU A 309 -10.18 -37.55 5.11
C LEU A 309 -10.65 -37.13 3.71
N LEU A 310 -9.82 -36.39 2.97
CA LEU A 310 -10.11 -36.01 1.58
C LEU A 310 -10.14 -37.22 0.64
N LYS A 311 -9.28 -38.22 0.84
CA LYS A 311 -9.28 -39.45 0.01
C LYS A 311 -10.49 -40.35 0.23
N ASN A 312 -11.12 -40.28 1.40
CA ASN A 312 -12.32 -41.04 1.73
C ASN A 312 -13.62 -40.29 1.42
N ALA A 313 -13.53 -39.09 0.84
CA ALA A 313 -14.67 -38.31 0.41
C ALA A 313 -15.37 -39.03 -0.76
N LYS A 314 -16.64 -39.41 -0.57
CA LYS A 314 -17.52 -39.74 -1.71
C LYS A 314 -17.95 -38.42 -2.34
N GLU A 315 -17.87 -38.33 -3.67
CA GLU A 315 -18.40 -37.22 -4.48
C GLU A 315 -19.81 -36.81 -4.06
#